data_AF-A0A1Q8BKN6-F1
#
_entry.id   AF-A0A1Q8BKN6-F1
#
_cell.length_a   1.000
_cell.length_b   1.000
_cell.length_c   1.000
_cell.angle_alpha   90.00
_cell.angle_beta   90.00
_cell.angle_gamma   90.00
#
_symmetry.space_group_name_H-M   'P 1'
#
loop_
_entity.id
_entity.type
_entity.pdbx_description
1 polymer ?
#
loop_
_entity_poly.entity_id
_entity_poly.type
_entity_poly.pdbx_seq_one_letter_code
_entity_poly.pdbx_strand_id
1 'polypeptide(L)'
;MKGTSDFLSGIAAVSASNVWAVGNDRTGLDPYGPYFTFIEHWNGSAWRVIKSPSPGSENNGLAAAAHVPATSRVWAVGFKQTNNIYQTLAEFYC
;
A
#
# COMPACT_ATOMS: atom_id res chain seq x y z
N MET A 1 -13.63 5.19 5.55
CA MET A 1 -12.74 4.69 6.61
C MET A 1 -13.59 3.87 7.60
N LYS A 2 -13.81 2.59 7.33
CA LYS A 2 -14.52 1.67 8.24
C LYS A 2 -13.74 0.35 8.22
N GLY A 3 -12.98 0.08 9.27
CA GLY A 3 -12.28 -1.20 9.47
C GLY A 3 -10.95 -1.04 10.20
N THR A 4 -10.90 -1.52 11.45
CA THR A 4 -9.74 -2.20 12.08
C THR A 4 -8.31 -1.82 11.62
N SER A 5 -7.79 -0.69 12.13
CA SER A 5 -6.35 -0.34 12.15
C SER A 5 -5.64 -0.31 10.78
N ASP A 6 -5.66 0.86 10.15
CA ASP A 6 -4.83 1.17 8.98
C ASP A 6 -3.50 1.79 9.45
N PHE A 7 -2.38 1.33 8.92
CA PHE A 7 -1.06 1.89 9.19
C PHE A 7 -0.39 2.30 7.88
N LEU A 8 -0.16 3.61 7.72
CA LEU A 8 0.55 4.18 6.57
C LEU A 8 2.02 4.39 6.92
N SER A 9 2.90 3.87 6.07
CA SER A 9 4.35 3.86 6.27
C SER A 9 5.10 4.75 5.26
N GLY A 10 4.50 4.97 4.08
CA GLY A 10 5.11 5.74 3.01
C GLY A 10 4.10 6.59 2.24
N ILE A 11 4.58 7.70 1.68
CA ILE A 11 3.80 8.60 0.84
C ILE A 11 4.66 9.14 -0.31
N ALA A 12 4.08 9.26 -1.50
CA ALA A 12 4.71 9.87 -2.67
C ALA A 12 3.74 10.87 -3.32
N ALA A 13 4.14 12.13 -3.37
CA ALA A 13 3.40 13.18 -4.07
C ALA A 13 3.96 13.36 -5.48
N VAL A 14 3.15 13.06 -6.48
CA VAL A 14 3.45 13.28 -7.91
C VAL A 14 3.03 14.69 -8.32
N SER A 15 1.88 15.15 -7.81
CA SER A 15 1.36 16.51 -7.94
C SER A 15 0.34 16.80 -6.83
N ALA A 16 -0.18 18.03 -6.75
CA ALA A 16 -1.24 18.40 -5.81
C ALA A 16 -2.53 17.55 -5.96
N SER A 17 -2.73 16.91 -7.11
CA SER A 17 -3.88 16.07 -7.44
C SER A 17 -3.54 14.61 -7.67
N ASN A 18 -2.30 14.19 -7.38
CA ASN A 18 -1.85 12.82 -7.53
C ASN A 18 -0.86 12.49 -6.40
N VAL A 19 -1.39 11.91 -5.32
CA VAL A 19 -0.57 11.49 -4.16
C VAL A 19 -0.93 10.05 -3.82
N TRP A 20 0.08 9.24 -3.55
CA TRP A 20 -0.07 7.83 -3.19
C TRP A 20 0.43 7.62 -1.77
N ALA A 21 -0.40 7.03 -0.92
CA ALA A 21 -0.03 6.58 0.41
C ALA A 21 -0.06 5.05 0.42
N VAL A 22 0.93 4.45 1.08
CA VAL A 22 1.08 2.99 1.12
C VAL A 22 1.38 2.55 2.55
N GLY A 23 1.02 1.30 2.82
CA GLY A 23 1.20 0.72 4.13
C GLY A 23 0.59 -0.67 4.21
N ASN A 24 -0.04 -0.94 5.34
CA ASN A 24 -0.81 -2.14 5.57
C ASN A 24 -2.09 -1.89 6.38
N ASP A 25 -3.05 -2.76 6.17
CA ASP A 25 -4.29 -2.82 6.92
C ASP A 25 -4.49 -4.20 7.53
N ARG A 26 -5.41 -4.27 8.48
CA ARG A 26 -5.96 -5.54 8.96
C ARG A 26 -7.40 -5.64 8.49
N THR A 27 -7.58 -6.34 7.37
CA THR A 27 -8.92 -6.66 6.90
C THR A 27 -9.51 -7.83 7.71
N GLY A 28 -10.62 -7.58 8.40
CA GLY A 28 -11.39 -8.62 9.10
C GLY A 28 -11.61 -8.39 10.59
N LEU A 29 -12.41 -9.27 11.20
CA LEU A 29 -12.74 -9.21 12.63
C LEU A 29 -11.72 -9.91 13.52
N ASP A 30 -10.73 -10.58 12.94
CA ASP A 30 -9.70 -11.31 13.69
C ASP A 30 -8.54 -10.38 14.07
N PRO A 31 -8.39 -10.01 15.36
CA PRO A 31 -7.28 -9.18 15.82
C PRO A 31 -5.91 -9.89 15.76
N TYR A 32 -5.87 -11.17 15.43
CA TYR A 32 -4.66 -11.96 15.20
C TYR A 32 -4.44 -12.31 13.73
N GLY A 33 -5.32 -11.86 12.84
CA GLY A 33 -5.21 -12.05 11.41
C GLY A 33 -3.96 -11.38 10.80
N PRO A 34 -3.57 -11.78 9.59
CA PRO A 34 -2.42 -11.20 8.90
C PRO A 34 -2.68 -9.74 8.52
N TYR A 35 -1.59 -9.01 8.30
CA TYR A 35 -1.64 -7.69 7.66
C TYR A 35 -1.63 -7.84 6.14
N PHE A 36 -2.36 -6.97 5.45
CA PHE A 36 -2.35 -6.89 4.00
C PHE A 36 -1.90 -5.52 3.51
N THR A 37 -1.35 -5.46 2.31
CA THR A 37 -0.97 -4.22 1.63
C THR A 37 -2.15 -3.29 1.53
N PHE A 38 -1.95 -2.06 1.99
CA PHE A 38 -2.94 -1.00 1.93
C PHE A 38 -2.40 0.16 1.10
N ILE A 39 -3.21 0.62 0.15
CA ILE A 39 -2.84 1.67 -0.79
C ILE A 39 -4.00 2.65 -0.87
N GLU A 40 -3.71 3.93 -0.72
CA GLU A 40 -4.66 5.00 -0.96
C GLU A 40 -4.13 5.98 -2.00
N HIS A 41 -5.02 6.45 -2.86
CA HIS A 41 -4.74 7.43 -3.89
C HIS A 41 -5.58 8.69 -3.69
N TRP A 42 -4.90 9.83 -3.62
CA TRP A 42 -5.50 11.16 -3.63
C TRP A 42 -5.57 11.67 -5.06
N ASN A 43 -6.79 12.01 -5.47
CA ASN A 43 -7.07 12.52 -6.82
C ASN A 43 -7.20 14.05 -6.91
N GLY A 44 -6.83 14.80 -5.86
CA GLY A 44 -7.04 16.26 -5.77
C GLY A 44 -8.28 16.68 -5.00
N SER A 45 -9.17 15.75 -4.66
CA SER A 45 -10.42 16.04 -3.93
C SER A 45 -10.76 15.03 -2.85
N ALA A 46 -10.42 13.76 -3.04
CA ALA A 46 -10.65 12.71 -2.07
C ALA A 46 -9.58 11.61 -2.16
N TRP A 47 -9.37 10.95 -1.03
CA TRP A 47 -8.62 9.69 -0.95
C TRP A 47 -9.52 8.51 -1.34
N ARG A 48 -8.94 7.53 -2.04
CA ARG A 48 -9.61 6.28 -2.39
C ARG A 48 -8.66 5.11 -2.18
N VAL A 49 -9.16 4.06 -1.55
CA VAL A 49 -8.43 2.79 -1.43
C VAL A 49 -8.29 2.14 -2.80
N ILE A 50 -7.07 1.77 -3.15
CA ILE A 50 -6.73 1.03 -4.37
C ILE A 50 -6.37 -0.40 -3.97
N LYS A 51 -6.89 -1.38 -4.71
CA LYS A 51 -6.54 -2.78 -4.48
C LYS A 51 -5.08 -3.02 -4.84
N SER A 52 -4.32 -3.65 -3.96
CA SER A 52 -3.00 -4.16 -4.31
C SER A 52 -3.12 -5.19 -5.45
N PRO A 53 -2.25 -5.14 -6.47
CA PRO A 53 -2.13 -6.17 -7.49
C PRO A 53 -1.63 -7.53 -6.94
N SER A 54 -1.02 -7.56 -5.75
CA SER A 54 -0.47 -8.79 -5.15
C SER A 54 -1.09 -9.08 -3.77
N PRO A 55 -2.37 -9.50 -3.72
CA PRO A 55 -2.99 -9.94 -2.48
C PRO A 55 -2.43 -11.32 -2.10
N GLY A 56 -1.27 -11.33 -1.41
CA GLY A 56 -0.83 -12.53 -0.69
C GLY A 56 -1.86 -12.90 0.38
N SER A 57 -1.91 -14.17 0.78
CA SER A 57 -2.79 -14.66 1.85
C SER A 57 -2.14 -14.62 3.25
N GLU A 58 -0.83 -14.39 3.30
CA GLU A 58 -0.06 -14.18 4.53
C GLU A 58 0.32 -12.70 4.69
N ASN A 59 1.01 -12.36 5.78
CA ASN A 59 1.46 -10.99 6.06
C ASN A 59 2.13 -10.34 4.85
N ASN A 60 1.61 -9.20 4.43
CA ASN A 60 2.23 -8.34 3.44
C ASN A 60 1.97 -6.87 3.76
N GLY A 61 2.86 -6.02 3.26
CA GLY A 61 2.81 -4.59 3.54
C GLY A 61 3.80 -3.84 2.68
N LEU A 62 3.44 -2.62 2.33
CA LEU A 62 4.33 -1.67 1.67
C LEU A 62 4.99 -0.80 2.74
N ALA A 63 6.29 -0.56 2.59
CA ALA A 63 7.12 0.17 3.55
C ALA A 63 7.52 1.56 3.05
N ALA A 64 7.58 1.75 1.73
CA ALA A 64 7.94 3.03 1.13
C ALA A 64 7.27 3.19 -0.23
N ALA A 65 7.04 4.44 -0.62
CA ALA A 65 6.63 4.83 -1.95
C ALA A 65 7.54 5.95 -2.47
N ALA A 66 7.84 5.94 -3.76
CA ALA A 66 8.66 6.95 -4.42
C ALA A 66 8.10 7.30 -5.80
N HIS A 67 8.00 8.61 -6.06
CA HIS A 67 7.66 9.16 -7.37
C HIS A 67 8.83 8.99 -8.34
N VAL A 68 8.54 8.58 -9.58
CA VAL A 68 9.54 8.55 -10.66
C VAL A 68 9.59 9.93 -11.33
N PRO A 69 10.72 10.67 -11.24
CA PRO A 69 10.83 12.03 -11.76
C PRO A 69 10.37 12.17 -13.21
N ALA A 70 9.72 13.30 -13.53
CA ALA A 70 9.18 13.61 -14.86
C ALA A 70 8.13 12.63 -15.40
N THR A 71 7.50 11.82 -14.54
CA THR A 71 6.38 10.94 -14.90
C THR A 71 5.20 11.06 -13.93
N SER A 72 4.08 10.42 -14.22
CA SER A 72 2.95 10.28 -13.28
C SER A 72 3.09 9.06 -12.34
N ARG A 73 4.20 8.32 -12.42
CA ARG A 73 4.32 6.96 -11.88
C ARG A 73 4.91 6.96 -10.48
N VAL A 74 4.49 5.95 -9.71
CA VAL A 74 5.01 5.68 -8.36
C VAL A 74 5.43 4.22 -8.26
N TRP A 75 6.59 3.99 -7.64
CA TRP A 75 6.98 2.67 -7.15
C TRP A 75 6.71 2.59 -5.65
N ALA A 76 6.13 1.48 -5.21
CA ALA A 76 6.10 1.11 -3.81
C ALA A 76 6.88 -0.18 -3.60
N VAL A 77 7.55 -0.26 -2.46
CA VAL A 77 8.33 -1.43 -2.06
C VAL A 77 7.97 -1.84 -0.65
N GLY A 78 8.11 -3.12 -0.36
CA GLY A 78 7.85 -3.68 0.95
C GLY A 78 8.11 -5.18 0.97
N PHE A 79 7.25 -5.89 1.68
CA PHE A 79 7.41 -7.31 1.94
C PHE A 79 6.13 -8.07 1.70
N LYS A 80 6.29 -9.33 1.33
CA LYS A 80 5.25 -10.35 1.43
C LYS A 80 5.82 -11.58 2.12
N GLN A 81 4.99 -12.26 2.88
CA GLN A 81 5.34 -13.51 3.49
C GLN A 81 4.80 -14.67 2.63
N THR A 82 5.58 -15.73 2.49
CA THR A 82 5.15 -16.97 1.83
C THR A 82 5.83 -18.13 2.54
N ASN A 83 5.04 -19.04 3.13
CA ASN A 83 5.54 -20.14 3.95
C ASN A 83 6.49 -19.65 5.06
N ASN A 84 6.11 -18.57 5.77
CA ASN A 84 6.92 -17.92 6.83
C ASN A 84 8.26 -17.31 6.37
N ILE A 85 8.47 -17.14 5.06
CA ILE A 85 9.65 -16.48 4.51
C ILE A 85 9.22 -15.10 3.99
N TYR A 86 9.91 -14.05 4.44
CA TYR A 86 9.74 -12.70 3.91
C TYR A 86 10.47 -12.55 2.57
N GLN A 87 9.75 -12.08 1.57
CA GLN A 87 10.23 -11.79 0.23
C GLN A 87 9.97 -10.33 -0.12
N THR A 88 10.79 -9.77 -1.00
CA THR A 88 10.56 -8.43 -1.53
C THR A 88 9.24 -8.38 -2.29
N LEU A 89 8.47 -7.34 -2.02
CA LEU A 89 7.31 -6.95 -2.81
C LEU A 89 7.60 -5.57 -3.43
N ALA A 90 7.41 -5.45 -4.74
CA ALA A 90 7.47 -4.19 -5.44
C ALA A 90 6.19 -4.04 -6.27
N GLU A 91 5.53 -2.90 -6.12
CA GLU A 91 4.30 -2.56 -6.82
C GLU A 91 4.49 -1.25 -7.60
N PHE A 92 3.83 -1.15 -8.75
CA PHE A 92 3.97 -0.05 -9.68
C PHE A 92 2.61 0.53 -10.02
N TYR A 93 2.48 1.86 -9.92
CA TYR A 93 1.21 2.57 -10.14
C TYR A 93 1.36 3.69 -11.17
N CYS A 94 0.27 3.93 -11.90
CA CYS A 94 0.14 4.86 -13.03
C CYS A 94 -0.55 6.17 -12.64
#